data_AF-A0A2E3YBK2-F1
#
_entry.id   AF-A0A2E3YBK2-F1
#
_cell.length_a   1.000
_cell.length_b   1.000
_cell.length_c   1.000
_cell.angle_alpha   90.00
_cell.angle_beta   90.00
_cell.angle_gamma   90.00
#
_symmetry.space_group_name_H-M   'P 1'
#
loop_
_entity.id
_entity.type
_entity.pdbx_description
1 polymer ?
#
loop_
_entity_poly.entity_id
_entity_poly.type
_entity_poly.pdbx_seq_one_letter_code
_entity_poly.pdbx_strand_id
1 'polypeptide(L)'
;MPVLHLLASLALVAATLIGARRFGVRRVAVPACVPLLLSMAGPLQWVLVSGLAPAPIIGLLAAIQVERGREFGQIIALASVPGLALALMLMMTIGGPGEQRQELSDQIQESLSSMGAQVPDAEQLQQVIDLMLQLFPGMAYLSMLFVAVVGYRIASSVSAAINMSLPVPTPMRQWRLWDEMIWGLVGSMGLLLVFDGGPRTLAANVLLVIVALYVVQGLALVRYALWRLGVQRFLELVIYALLMFTSGISFVILGMLGLMDTWFDWRRLGPAQSDESADDDEQQ
;
A
#
# COMPACT_ATOMS: atom_id res chain seq x y z
N MET A 1 -20.92 -0.16 -3.38
CA MET A 1 -20.28 -1.37 -3.95
C MET A 1 -18.73 -1.35 -3.89
N PRO A 2 -18.06 -0.89 -2.81
CA PRO A 2 -16.59 -0.75 -2.79
C PRO A 2 -15.83 -2.08 -2.84
N VAL A 3 -16.37 -3.12 -2.18
CA VAL A 3 -15.76 -4.47 -2.17
C VAL A 3 -15.70 -5.08 -3.57
N LEU A 4 -16.75 -4.88 -4.37
CA LEU A 4 -16.80 -5.39 -5.74
C LEU A 4 -15.75 -4.72 -6.63
N HIS A 5 -15.53 -3.41 -6.47
CA HIS A 5 -14.48 -2.69 -7.19
C HIS A 5 -13.08 -3.19 -6.83
N LEU A 6 -12.83 -3.46 -5.54
CA LEU A 6 -11.57 -4.02 -5.08
C LEU A 6 -11.33 -5.42 -5.68
N LEU A 7 -12.31 -6.31 -5.62
CA LEU A 7 -12.20 -7.65 -6.21
C LEU A 7 -11.99 -7.59 -7.72
N ALA A 8 -12.70 -6.70 -8.43
CA ALA A 8 -12.52 -6.48 -9.86
C ALA A 8 -11.10 -5.99 -10.18
N SER A 9 -10.56 -5.05 -9.40
CA SER A 9 -9.19 -4.54 -9.58
C SER A 9 -8.14 -5.64 -9.39
N LEU A 10 -8.30 -6.50 -8.38
CA LEU A 10 -7.42 -7.66 -8.16
C LEU A 10 -7.45 -8.64 -9.33
N ALA A 11 -8.66 -8.95 -9.83
CA ALA A 11 -8.84 -9.81 -10.98
C ALA A 11 -8.21 -9.21 -12.25
N LEU A 12 -8.35 -7.90 -12.46
CA LEU A 12 -7.78 -7.18 -13.60
C LEU A 12 -6.24 -7.18 -13.57
N VAL A 13 -5.60 -6.92 -12.42
CA VAL A 13 -4.14 -7.03 -12.28
C VAL A 13 -3.67 -8.44 -12.64
N ALA A 14 -4.32 -9.46 -12.08
CA ALA A 14 -3.92 -10.85 -12.33
C ALA A 14 -4.12 -11.26 -13.79
N ALA A 15 -5.28 -10.92 -14.37
CA ALA A 15 -5.61 -11.24 -15.76
C ALA A 15 -4.68 -10.55 -16.76
N THR A 16 -4.37 -9.26 -16.53
CA THR A 16 -3.44 -8.52 -17.40
C THR A 16 -2.02 -9.03 -17.30
N LEU A 17 -1.53 -9.36 -16.10
CA LEU A 17 -0.21 -9.94 -15.90
C LEU A 17 -0.07 -11.30 -16.60
N ILE A 18 -1.03 -12.21 -16.39
CA ILE A 18 -1.03 -13.54 -17.04
C ILE A 18 -1.19 -13.40 -18.55
N GLY A 19 -2.11 -12.55 -18.99
CA GLY A 19 -2.36 -12.30 -20.41
C GLY A 19 -1.13 -11.74 -21.12
N ALA A 20 -0.44 -10.76 -20.52
CA ALA A 20 0.75 -10.16 -21.09
C ALA A 20 1.89 -11.19 -21.23
N ARG A 21 2.04 -12.09 -20.26
CA ARG A 21 3.03 -13.17 -20.33
C ARG A 21 2.68 -14.28 -21.32
N ARG A 22 1.39 -14.56 -21.52
CA ARG A 22 0.93 -15.61 -22.44
C ARG A 22 0.86 -15.16 -23.90
N PHE A 23 0.42 -13.94 -24.16
CA PHE A 23 0.17 -13.41 -25.50
C PHE A 23 1.16 -12.32 -25.93
N GLY A 24 2.05 -11.90 -25.04
CA GLY A 24 3.01 -10.83 -25.24
C GLY A 24 2.48 -9.45 -24.82
N VAL A 25 3.33 -8.65 -24.18
CA VAL A 25 3.01 -7.30 -23.67
C VAL A 25 2.36 -6.41 -24.74
N ARG A 26 2.84 -6.45 -25.99
CA ARG A 26 2.33 -5.60 -27.07
C ARG A 26 0.84 -5.82 -27.38
N ARG A 27 0.34 -7.05 -27.25
CA ARG A 27 -1.07 -7.37 -27.52
C ARG A 27 -1.99 -6.97 -26.38
N VAL A 28 -1.47 -6.92 -25.16
CA VAL A 28 -2.23 -6.61 -23.93
C VAL A 28 -2.14 -5.13 -23.56
N ALA A 29 -1.14 -4.40 -24.03
CA ALA A 29 -0.96 -2.98 -23.73
C ALA A 29 -2.17 -2.13 -24.13
N VAL A 30 -2.71 -2.32 -25.34
CA VAL A 30 -3.86 -1.56 -25.83
C VAL A 30 -5.11 -1.77 -24.95
N PRO A 31 -5.60 -3.01 -24.71
CA PRO A 31 -6.77 -3.21 -23.86
C PRO A 31 -6.52 -2.81 -22.39
N ALA A 32 -5.27 -2.88 -21.90
CA ALA A 32 -4.94 -2.43 -20.55
C ALA A 32 -5.04 -0.89 -20.39
N CYS A 33 -4.78 -0.11 -21.43
CA CYS A 33 -4.89 1.35 -21.37
C CYS A 33 -6.32 1.88 -21.56
N VAL A 34 -7.23 1.08 -22.14
CA VAL A 34 -8.61 1.52 -22.45
C VAL A 34 -9.36 2.03 -21.21
N PRO A 35 -9.36 1.33 -20.05
CA PRO A 35 -10.04 1.83 -18.85
C PRO A 35 -9.50 3.17 -18.35
N LEU A 36 -8.18 3.41 -18.47
CA LEU A 36 -7.57 4.69 -18.12
C LEU A 36 -8.04 5.80 -19.06
N LEU A 37 -8.00 5.57 -20.38
CA LEU A 37 -8.44 6.56 -21.36
C LEU A 37 -9.92 6.89 -21.22
N LEU A 38 -10.77 5.89 -20.97
CA LEU A 38 -12.20 6.09 -20.73
C LEU A 38 -12.47 6.88 -19.45
N SER A 39 -11.65 6.69 -18.41
CA SER A 39 -11.80 7.44 -17.15
C SER A 39 -11.48 8.93 -17.26
N MET A 40 -10.77 9.35 -18.33
CA MET A 40 -10.52 10.76 -18.63
C MET A 40 -11.72 11.45 -19.30
N ALA A 41 -12.72 10.69 -19.77
CA ALA A 41 -13.98 11.25 -20.22
C ALA A 41 -14.85 11.61 -18.99
N GLY A 42 -15.27 12.87 -18.89
CA GLY A 42 -15.96 13.46 -17.72
C GLY A 42 -16.91 12.56 -16.91
N PRO A 43 -17.88 11.84 -17.50
CA PRO A 43 -18.82 11.01 -16.74
C PRO A 43 -18.21 9.77 -16.07
N LEU A 44 -16.97 9.38 -16.44
CA LEU A 44 -16.30 8.15 -16.00
C LEU A 44 -15.14 8.40 -15.01
N GLN A 45 -14.97 9.62 -14.49
CA GLN A 45 -13.92 9.94 -13.51
C GLN A 45 -13.99 9.07 -12.25
N TRP A 46 -15.18 8.59 -11.86
CA TRP A 46 -15.35 7.62 -10.77
C TRP A 46 -14.61 6.28 -10.99
N VAL A 47 -14.39 5.87 -12.25
CA VAL A 47 -13.62 4.66 -12.60
C VAL A 47 -12.14 4.83 -12.28
N LEU A 48 -11.64 6.06 -12.33
CA LEU A 48 -10.28 6.41 -11.94
C LEU A 48 -10.10 6.29 -10.42
N VAL A 49 -11.01 6.93 -9.66
CA VAL A 49 -10.96 6.98 -8.19
C VAL A 49 -11.25 5.62 -7.56
N SER A 50 -12.08 4.78 -8.19
CA SER A 50 -12.38 3.42 -7.73
C SER A 50 -11.22 2.42 -7.92
N GLY A 51 -10.14 2.81 -8.59
CA GLY A 51 -8.96 1.95 -8.81
C GLY A 51 -9.08 0.95 -9.96
N LEU A 52 -10.23 0.90 -10.65
CA LEU A 52 -10.41 0.01 -11.80
C LEU A 52 -9.56 0.44 -13.00
N ALA A 53 -9.43 1.75 -13.23
CA ALA A 53 -8.62 2.28 -14.32
C ALA A 53 -7.11 1.98 -14.20
N PRO A 54 -6.44 2.19 -13.05
CA PRO A 54 -5.01 1.90 -12.93
C PRO A 54 -4.69 0.40 -12.85
N ALA A 55 -5.61 -0.46 -12.39
CA ALA A 55 -5.34 -1.88 -12.15
C ALA A 55 -4.76 -2.67 -13.36
N PRO A 56 -5.30 -2.55 -14.59
CA PRO A 56 -4.71 -3.18 -15.77
C PRO A 56 -3.28 -2.69 -16.08
N ILE A 57 -2.97 -1.41 -15.80
CA ILE A 57 -1.65 -0.83 -16.02
C ILE A 57 -0.66 -1.36 -14.98
N ILE A 58 -1.10 -1.51 -13.72
CA ILE A 58 -0.31 -2.16 -12.66
C ILE A 58 0.09 -3.58 -13.11
N GLY A 59 -0.85 -4.38 -13.61
CA GLY A 59 -0.56 -5.74 -14.08
C GLY A 59 0.32 -5.78 -15.35
N LEU A 60 0.15 -4.83 -16.27
CA LEU A 60 1.01 -4.67 -17.45
C LEU A 60 2.45 -4.30 -17.08
N LEU A 61 2.63 -3.33 -16.18
CA LEU A 61 3.95 -2.94 -15.68
C LEU A 61 4.60 -4.10 -14.92
N ALA A 62 3.84 -4.81 -14.08
CA ALA A 62 4.34 -6.01 -13.43
C ALA A 62 4.84 -7.05 -14.46
N ALA A 63 4.13 -7.25 -15.57
CA ALA A 63 4.54 -8.17 -16.62
C ALA A 63 5.84 -7.75 -17.32
N ILE A 64 5.98 -6.46 -17.65
CA ILE A 64 7.20 -5.90 -18.24
C ILE A 64 8.40 -6.10 -17.29
N GLN A 65 8.19 -5.90 -16.00
CA GLN A 65 9.25 -6.04 -15.00
C GLN A 65 9.64 -7.51 -14.76
N VAL A 66 8.68 -8.43 -14.89
CA VAL A 66 8.96 -9.88 -14.92
C VAL A 66 9.79 -10.26 -16.14
N GLU A 67 9.49 -9.72 -17.33
CA GLU A 67 10.30 -9.97 -18.54
C GLU A 67 11.73 -9.44 -18.41
N ARG A 68 11.93 -8.38 -17.63
CA ARG A 68 13.25 -7.82 -17.32
C ARG A 68 14.02 -8.60 -16.25
N GLY A 69 13.51 -9.74 -15.77
CA GLY A 69 14.19 -10.59 -14.79
C GLY A 69 14.32 -9.95 -13.41
N ARG A 70 13.47 -8.98 -13.06
CA ARG A 70 13.56 -8.27 -11.77
C ARG A 70 13.01 -9.10 -10.62
N GLU A 71 13.47 -8.79 -9.42
CA GLU A 71 12.99 -9.39 -8.19
C GLU A 71 11.59 -8.90 -7.80
N PHE A 72 10.90 -9.67 -6.94
CA PHE A 72 9.54 -9.36 -6.48
C PHE A 72 9.40 -7.94 -5.92
N GLY A 73 10.32 -7.50 -5.07
CA GLY A 73 10.27 -6.15 -4.48
C GLY A 73 10.33 -5.05 -5.54
N GLN A 74 11.23 -5.18 -6.51
CA GLN A 74 11.39 -4.23 -7.62
C GLN A 74 10.20 -4.24 -8.58
N ILE A 75 9.59 -5.42 -8.81
CA ILE A 75 8.38 -5.56 -9.61
C ILE A 75 7.24 -4.77 -8.96
N ILE A 76 6.99 -4.98 -7.67
CA ILE A 76 5.90 -4.30 -6.96
C ILE A 76 6.13 -2.79 -6.88
N ALA A 77 7.36 -2.35 -6.56
CA ALA A 77 7.69 -0.93 -6.48
C ALA A 77 7.37 -0.20 -7.79
N LEU A 78 7.81 -0.77 -8.93
CA LEU A 78 7.59 -0.16 -10.24
C LEU A 78 6.16 -0.37 -10.77
N ALA A 79 5.50 -1.47 -10.41
CA ALA A 79 4.09 -1.69 -10.74
C ALA A 79 3.16 -0.73 -9.98
N SER A 80 3.59 -0.17 -8.84
CA SER A 80 2.80 0.79 -8.05
C SER A 80 2.79 2.22 -8.60
N VAL A 81 3.62 2.53 -9.61
CA VAL A 81 3.75 3.88 -10.20
C VAL A 81 2.41 4.49 -10.66
N PRO A 82 1.47 3.76 -11.30
CA PRO A 82 0.16 4.31 -11.64
C PRO A 82 -0.65 4.72 -10.40
N GLY A 83 -0.50 4.00 -9.29
CA GLY A 83 -1.11 4.37 -8.01
C GLY A 83 -0.49 5.64 -7.43
N LEU A 84 0.83 5.83 -7.57
CA LEU A 84 1.51 7.06 -7.15
C LEU A 84 1.02 8.24 -7.98
N ALA A 85 0.91 8.06 -9.30
CA ALA A 85 0.40 9.09 -10.20
C ALA A 85 -1.06 9.48 -9.85
N LEU A 86 -1.90 8.50 -9.52
CA LEU A 86 -3.25 8.73 -9.03
C LEU A 86 -3.25 9.54 -7.72
N ALA A 87 -2.41 9.17 -6.75
CA ALA A 87 -2.31 9.90 -5.49
C ALA A 87 -1.88 11.37 -5.71
N LEU A 88 -0.87 11.61 -6.54
CA LEU A 88 -0.43 12.96 -6.88
C LEU A 88 -1.53 13.76 -7.60
N MET A 89 -2.24 13.13 -8.54
CA MET A 89 -3.39 13.76 -9.19
C MET A 89 -4.49 14.12 -8.18
N LEU A 90 -4.85 13.20 -7.28
CA LEU A 90 -5.85 13.44 -6.24
C LEU A 90 -5.45 14.58 -5.31
N MET A 91 -4.17 14.67 -4.97
CA MET A 91 -3.64 15.76 -4.16
C MET A 91 -3.81 17.12 -4.84
N MET A 92 -3.65 17.19 -6.17
CA MET A 92 -3.87 18.41 -6.95
C MET A 92 -5.36 18.77 -7.10
N THR A 93 -6.26 17.79 -7.09
CA THR A 93 -7.70 18.01 -7.29
C THR A 93 -8.47 18.26 -6.00
N ILE A 94 -8.10 17.59 -4.90
CA ILE A 94 -8.80 17.65 -3.60
C ILE A 94 -8.42 18.92 -2.81
N GLY A 95 -7.30 19.56 -3.14
CA GLY A 95 -6.96 20.89 -2.62
C GLY A 95 -7.87 22.03 -3.10
N GLY A 96 -9.03 21.72 -3.70
CA GLY A 96 -10.00 22.66 -4.26
C GLY A 96 -10.77 23.52 -3.23
N PRO A 97 -11.67 24.40 -3.72
CA PRO A 97 -12.27 25.50 -2.96
C PRO A 97 -12.97 25.05 -1.68
N GLY A 98 -12.89 25.88 -0.63
CA GLY A 98 -13.54 25.62 0.68
C GLY A 98 -15.07 25.40 0.60
N GLU A 99 -15.71 25.84 -0.48
CA GLU A 99 -17.14 25.64 -0.75
C GLU A 99 -17.52 24.15 -0.83
N GLN A 100 -16.72 23.31 -1.52
CA GLN A 100 -16.99 21.87 -1.58
C GLN A 100 -16.92 21.19 -0.22
N ARG A 101 -16.07 21.71 0.67
CA ARG A 101 -15.89 21.16 2.02
C ARG A 101 -17.06 21.53 2.94
N GLN A 102 -17.59 22.74 2.77
CA GLN A 102 -18.80 23.18 3.46
C GLN A 102 -20.03 22.39 2.98
N GLU A 103 -20.19 22.19 1.67
CA GLU A 103 -21.26 21.36 1.13
C GLU A 103 -21.19 19.92 1.68
N LEU A 104 -19.99 19.34 1.78
CA LEU A 104 -19.78 18.01 2.37
C LEU A 104 -20.14 17.98 3.86
N SER A 105 -19.78 19.00 4.65
CA SER A 105 -20.15 19.06 6.07
C SER A 105 -21.65 19.16 6.25
N ASP A 106 -22.31 20.00 5.45
CA ASP A 106 -23.75 20.22 5.52
C ASP A 106 -24.52 18.94 5.14
N GLN A 107 -24.07 18.25 4.08
CA GLN A 107 -24.67 16.98 3.65
C GLN A 107 -24.51 15.86 4.69
N ILE A 108 -23.32 15.75 5.31
CA ILE A 108 -23.09 14.74 6.36
C ILE A 108 -23.94 15.07 7.59
N GLN A 109 -24.04 16.34 7.97
CA GLN A 109 -24.86 16.80 9.08
C GLN A 109 -26.35 16.50 8.87
N GLU A 110 -26.88 16.79 7.68
CA GLU A 110 -28.25 16.47 7.29
C GLU A 110 -28.48 14.94 7.33
N SER A 111 -27.54 14.16 6.78
CA SER A 111 -27.62 12.69 6.84
C SER A 111 -27.60 12.16 8.28
N LEU A 112 -26.79 12.71 9.18
CA LEU A 112 -26.74 12.29 10.58
C LEU A 112 -28.03 12.66 11.33
N SER A 113 -28.58 13.85 11.08
CA SER A 113 -29.85 14.29 11.67
C SER A 113 -31.02 13.41 11.22
N SER A 114 -31.07 13.01 9.95
CA SER A 114 -32.13 12.13 9.43
C SER A 114 -32.06 10.71 9.99
N MET A 115 -30.87 10.28 10.45
CA MET A 115 -30.66 9.01 11.16
C MET A 115 -30.88 9.11 12.67
N GLY A 116 -31.26 10.28 13.19
CA GLY A 116 -31.45 10.52 14.63
C GLY A 116 -30.16 10.41 15.46
N ALA A 117 -28.99 10.51 14.81
CA ALA A 117 -27.70 10.46 15.48
C ALA A 117 -27.36 11.81 16.12
N GLN A 118 -26.52 11.79 17.17
CA GLN A 118 -25.93 13.01 17.70
C GLN A 118 -25.04 13.64 16.62
N VAL A 119 -25.36 14.87 16.26
CA VAL A 119 -24.62 15.64 15.27
C VAL A 119 -23.40 16.26 15.95
N PRO A 120 -22.16 15.97 15.50
CA PRO A 120 -20.96 16.64 15.99
C PRO A 120 -20.99 18.15 15.74
N ASP A 121 -20.25 18.93 16.52
CA ASP A 121 -20.08 20.36 16.25
C ASP A 121 -19.55 20.58 14.82
N ALA A 122 -20.04 21.61 14.13
CA ALA A 122 -19.68 21.88 12.74
C ALA A 122 -18.16 22.04 12.55
N GLU A 123 -17.47 22.66 13.50
CA GLU A 123 -16.01 22.80 13.48
C GLU A 123 -15.29 21.45 13.60
N GLN A 124 -15.77 20.56 14.48
CA GLN A 124 -15.19 19.22 14.63
C GLN A 124 -15.41 18.39 13.36
N LEU A 125 -16.61 18.46 12.77
CA LEU A 125 -16.92 17.78 11.53
C LEU A 125 -16.04 18.28 10.37
N GLN A 126 -15.84 19.60 10.26
CA GLN A 126 -14.94 20.19 9.27
C GLN A 126 -13.49 19.72 9.46
N GLN A 127 -12.97 19.68 10.70
CA GLN A 127 -11.63 19.18 10.98
C GLN A 127 -11.46 17.70 10.57
N VAL A 128 -12.47 16.86 10.83
CA VAL A 128 -12.46 15.46 10.40
C VAL A 128 -12.47 15.35 8.88
N ILE A 129 -13.34 16.10 8.20
CA ILE A 129 -13.41 16.12 6.73
C ILE A 129 -12.08 16.58 6.14
N ASP A 130 -11.49 17.66 6.68
CA ASP A 130 -10.19 18.16 6.24
C ASP A 130 -9.10 17.10 6.39
N LEU A 131 -9.05 16.42 7.53
CA LEU A 131 -8.08 15.34 7.77
C LEU A 131 -8.31 14.16 6.82
N MET A 132 -9.58 13.76 6.59
CA MET A 132 -9.91 12.69 5.65
C MET A 132 -9.50 13.04 4.21
N LEU A 133 -9.80 14.25 3.75
CA LEU A 133 -9.44 14.74 2.42
C LEU A 133 -7.92 14.89 2.29
N GLN A 134 -7.24 15.33 3.35
CA GLN A 134 -5.79 15.46 3.38
C GLN A 134 -5.09 14.11 3.23
N LEU A 135 -5.59 13.05 3.88
CA LEU A 135 -5.01 11.70 3.87
C LEU A 135 -5.52 10.80 2.74
N PHE A 136 -6.58 11.22 2.03
CA PHE A 136 -7.20 10.45 0.96
C PHE A 136 -6.21 10.04 -0.16
N PRO A 137 -5.31 10.91 -0.66
CA PRO A 137 -4.32 10.53 -1.66
C PRO A 137 -3.43 9.35 -1.22
N GLY A 138 -2.94 9.39 0.01
CA GLY A 138 -2.08 8.36 0.59
C GLY A 138 -2.84 7.04 0.80
N MET A 139 -4.09 7.11 1.24
CA MET A 139 -4.97 5.94 1.31
C MET A 139 -5.23 5.32 -0.07
N ALA A 140 -5.44 6.15 -1.10
CA ALA A 140 -5.58 5.68 -2.47
C ALA A 140 -4.31 4.99 -2.97
N TYR A 141 -3.12 5.55 -2.68
CA TYR A 141 -1.85 4.91 -2.99
C TYR A 141 -1.71 3.55 -2.29
N LEU A 142 -1.97 3.48 -0.98
CA LEU A 142 -1.91 2.23 -0.22
C LEU A 142 -2.88 1.17 -0.77
N SER A 143 -4.08 1.57 -1.17
CA SER A 143 -5.06 0.69 -1.80
C SER A 143 -4.52 0.13 -3.13
N MET A 144 -3.92 0.98 -3.98
CA MET A 144 -3.31 0.52 -5.24
C MET A 144 -2.09 -0.37 -5.02
N LEU A 145 -1.27 -0.08 -4.00
CA LEU A 145 -0.14 -0.90 -3.62
C LEU A 145 -0.60 -2.28 -3.13
N PHE A 146 -1.66 -2.32 -2.30
CA PHE A 146 -2.29 -3.55 -1.87
C PHE A 146 -2.81 -4.36 -3.06
N VAL A 147 -3.50 -3.70 -4.00
CA VAL A 147 -3.99 -4.32 -5.25
C VAL A 147 -2.85 -4.89 -6.08
N ALA A 148 -1.72 -4.18 -6.19
CA ALA A 148 -0.53 -4.66 -6.90
C ALA A 148 0.06 -5.92 -6.23
N VAL A 149 0.26 -5.89 -4.91
CA VAL A 149 0.82 -7.01 -4.14
C VAL A 149 -0.08 -8.23 -4.21
N VAL A 150 -1.36 -8.08 -3.87
CA VAL A 150 -2.30 -9.21 -3.82
C VAL A 150 -2.62 -9.70 -5.23
N GLY A 151 -2.79 -8.80 -6.20
CA GLY A 151 -2.99 -9.16 -7.60
C GLY A 151 -1.82 -9.97 -8.17
N TYR A 152 -0.57 -9.60 -7.86
CA TYR A 152 0.60 -10.39 -8.25
C TYR A 152 0.62 -11.76 -7.58
N ARG A 153 0.29 -11.86 -6.28
CA ARG A 153 0.24 -13.15 -5.57
C ARG A 153 -0.85 -14.07 -6.12
N ILE A 154 -2.01 -13.53 -6.48
CA ILE A 154 -3.06 -14.26 -7.17
C ILE A 154 -2.54 -14.74 -8.53
N ALA A 155 -1.91 -13.86 -9.31
CA ALA A 155 -1.36 -14.21 -10.61
C ALA A 155 -0.30 -15.32 -10.52
N SER A 156 0.62 -15.25 -9.55
CA SER A 156 1.62 -16.27 -9.27
C SER A 156 1.01 -17.62 -8.88
N SER A 157 -0.06 -17.61 -8.09
CA SER A 157 -0.78 -18.83 -7.70
C SER A 157 -1.47 -19.48 -8.91
N VAL A 158 -2.11 -18.68 -9.76
CA VAL A 158 -2.79 -19.15 -10.98
C VAL A 158 -1.77 -19.57 -12.04
N SER A 159 -0.64 -18.85 -12.17
CA SER A 159 0.40 -19.15 -13.16
C SER A 159 1.03 -20.53 -12.91
N ALA A 160 1.21 -20.90 -11.64
CA ALA A 160 1.66 -22.23 -11.25
C ALA A 160 0.70 -23.33 -11.73
N ALA A 161 -0.61 -23.08 -11.71
CA ALA A 161 -1.61 -24.04 -12.20
C ALA A 161 -1.64 -24.20 -13.74
N ILE A 162 -1.11 -23.23 -14.48
CA ILE A 162 -1.06 -23.24 -15.97
C ILE A 162 0.35 -23.44 -16.52
N ASN A 163 1.28 -23.98 -15.72
CA ASN A 163 2.68 -24.25 -16.09
C ASN A 163 3.45 -23.01 -16.59
N MET A 164 3.14 -21.83 -16.02
CA MET A 164 3.82 -20.58 -16.35
C MET A 164 4.66 -20.10 -15.17
N SER A 165 5.95 -19.86 -15.40
CA SER A 165 6.87 -19.36 -14.39
C SER A 165 6.72 -17.85 -14.18
N LEU A 166 6.47 -17.47 -12.93
CA LEU A 166 6.59 -16.13 -12.40
C LEU A 166 7.59 -16.15 -11.23
N PRO A 167 8.34 -15.06 -10.99
CA PRO A 167 9.15 -14.93 -9.78
C PRO A 167 8.33 -15.22 -8.53
N VAL A 168 8.87 -16.06 -7.65
CA VAL A 168 8.18 -16.47 -6.43
C VAL A 168 8.03 -15.25 -5.51
N PRO A 169 6.81 -14.88 -5.08
CA PRO A 169 6.62 -13.79 -4.14
C PRO A 169 7.35 -14.07 -2.83
N THR A 170 8.05 -13.07 -2.28
CA THR A 170 8.68 -13.19 -0.96
C THR A 170 7.64 -13.63 0.07
N PRO A 171 7.90 -14.70 0.85
CA PRO A 171 7.02 -15.09 1.94
C PRO A 171 6.83 -13.94 2.92
N MET A 172 5.59 -13.71 3.38
CA MET A 172 5.28 -12.63 4.33
C MET A 172 6.22 -12.62 5.55
N ARG A 173 6.61 -13.81 6.03
CA ARG A 173 7.51 -14.00 7.17
C ARG A 173 8.93 -13.43 6.96
N GLN A 174 9.37 -13.35 5.71
CA GLN A 174 10.68 -12.85 5.30
C GLN A 174 10.60 -11.43 4.74
N TRP A 175 9.41 -10.85 4.67
CA TRP A 175 9.24 -9.51 4.12
C TRP A 175 9.81 -8.46 5.08
N ARG A 176 10.68 -7.59 4.58
CA ARG A 176 11.34 -6.51 5.33
C ARG A 176 11.48 -5.30 4.41
N LEU A 177 11.32 -4.10 4.94
CA LEU A 177 11.57 -2.86 4.20
C LEU A 177 13.07 -2.60 4.07
N TRP A 178 13.41 -1.72 3.15
CA TRP A 178 14.76 -1.21 3.03
C TRP A 178 15.09 -0.32 4.24
N ASP A 179 16.28 -0.51 4.84
CA ASP A 179 16.68 0.13 6.09
C ASP A 179 16.67 1.67 6.02
N GLU A 180 16.95 2.23 4.84
CA GLU A 180 16.99 3.65 4.54
C GLU A 180 15.59 4.31 4.60
N MET A 181 14.52 3.52 4.62
CA MET A 181 13.14 4.02 4.75
C MET A 181 12.92 4.77 6.08
N ILE A 182 13.75 4.53 7.09
CA ILE A 182 13.76 5.31 8.34
C ILE A 182 13.98 6.81 8.06
N TRP A 183 14.87 7.15 7.12
CA TRP A 183 15.13 8.56 6.78
C TRP A 183 13.93 9.20 6.10
N GLY A 184 13.13 8.44 5.35
CA GLY A 184 11.84 8.90 4.82
C GLY A 184 10.83 9.18 5.94
N LEU A 185 10.78 8.33 6.97
CA LEU A 185 9.95 8.55 8.17
C LEU A 185 10.36 9.83 8.89
N VAL A 186 11.65 9.98 9.21
CA VAL A 186 12.19 11.15 9.92
C VAL A 186 12.02 12.42 9.09
N GLY A 187 12.33 12.36 7.79
CA GLY A 187 12.19 13.49 6.87
C GLY A 187 10.75 13.96 6.73
N SER A 188 9.79 13.04 6.62
CA SER A 188 8.36 13.38 6.56
C SER A 188 7.84 13.96 7.88
N MET A 189 8.27 13.44 9.04
CA MET A 189 7.96 14.05 10.34
C MET A 189 8.54 15.46 10.46
N GLY A 190 9.79 15.68 10.03
CA GLY A 190 10.40 17.01 10.01
C GLY A 190 9.65 17.98 9.10
N LEU A 191 9.26 17.54 7.90
CA LEU A 191 8.52 18.36 6.94
C LEU A 191 7.14 18.75 7.47
N LEU A 192 6.47 17.86 8.22
CA LEU A 192 5.19 18.13 8.87
C LEU A 192 5.24 19.22 9.94
N LEU A 193 6.39 19.37 10.61
CA LEU A 193 6.58 20.36 11.68
C LEU A 193 7.02 21.72 11.15
N VAL A 194 7.71 21.74 10.01
CA VAL A 194 8.36 22.95 9.48
C VAL A 194 7.50 23.66 8.43
N PHE A 195 6.71 22.93 7.65
CA PHE A 195 5.96 23.49 6.52
C PHE A 195 4.45 23.42 6.72
N ASP A 196 3.75 24.36 6.10
CA ASP A 196 2.29 24.42 6.03
C ASP A 196 1.78 24.22 4.60
N GLY A 197 0.46 24.02 4.46
CA GLY A 197 -0.21 23.89 3.15
C GLY A 197 0.22 22.65 2.36
N GLY A 198 0.53 22.83 1.08
CA GLY A 198 0.85 21.73 0.14
C GLY A 198 1.97 20.79 0.61
N PRO A 199 3.16 21.30 0.97
CA PRO A 199 4.25 20.46 1.50
C PRO A 199 3.88 19.68 2.76
N ARG A 200 3.09 20.27 3.67
CA ARG A 200 2.57 19.58 4.86
C ARG A 200 1.68 18.40 4.48
N THR A 201 0.79 18.61 3.51
CA THR A 201 -0.08 17.54 2.99
C THR A 201 0.71 16.44 2.30
N LEU A 202 1.77 16.78 1.55
CA LEU A 202 2.66 15.78 0.95
C LEU A 202 3.33 14.95 2.05
N ALA A 203 3.89 15.62 3.06
CA ALA A 203 4.54 14.99 4.19
C ALA A 203 3.59 14.05 4.96
N ALA A 204 2.34 14.47 5.19
CA ALA A 204 1.32 13.67 5.86
C ALA A 204 1.03 12.37 5.09
N ASN A 205 0.88 12.45 3.76
CA ASN A 205 0.61 11.28 2.92
C ASN A 205 1.83 10.35 2.83
N VAL A 206 3.03 10.90 2.68
CA VAL A 206 4.28 10.11 2.69
C VAL A 206 4.44 9.40 4.03
N LEU A 207 4.24 10.11 5.15
CA LEU A 207 4.32 9.54 6.48
C LEU A 207 3.29 8.42 6.67
N LEU A 208 2.04 8.64 6.25
CA LEU A 208 0.98 7.63 6.30
C LEU A 208 1.37 6.36 5.56
N VAL A 209 1.95 6.48 4.36
CA VAL A 209 2.39 5.33 3.57
C VAL A 209 3.53 4.59 4.26
N ILE A 210 4.55 5.31 4.74
CA ILE A 210 5.71 4.70 5.42
C ILE A 210 5.28 3.99 6.71
N VAL A 211 4.43 4.62 7.53
CA VAL A 211 3.89 4.02 8.76
C VAL A 211 3.10 2.75 8.43
N ALA A 212 2.24 2.79 7.40
CA ALA A 212 1.50 1.60 6.98
C ALA A 212 2.42 0.45 6.53
N LEU A 213 3.51 0.77 5.82
CA LEU A 213 4.52 -0.22 5.45
C LEU A 213 5.22 -0.82 6.69
N TYR A 214 5.56 0.00 7.68
CA TYR A 214 6.12 -0.49 8.94
C TYR A 214 5.13 -1.37 9.73
N VAL A 215 3.83 -1.06 9.70
CA VAL A 215 2.80 -1.94 10.27
C VAL A 215 2.81 -3.31 9.59
N VAL A 216 2.93 -3.35 8.25
CA VAL A 216 3.06 -4.60 7.49
C VAL A 216 4.34 -5.35 7.88
N GLN A 217 5.44 -4.63 8.15
CA GLN A 217 6.70 -5.23 8.62
C GLN A 217 6.55 -5.80 10.04
N GLY A 218 5.87 -5.09 10.93
CA GLY A 218 5.53 -5.59 12.26
C GLY A 218 4.69 -6.87 12.19
N LEU A 219 3.73 -6.92 11.26
CA LEU A 219 2.94 -8.13 11.02
C LEU A 219 3.81 -9.29 10.50
N ALA A 220 4.76 -9.01 9.61
CA ALA A 220 5.75 -9.98 9.13
C ALA A 220 6.64 -10.52 10.26
N LEU A 221 7.04 -9.66 11.20
CA LEU A 221 7.78 -10.04 12.40
C LEU A 221 6.93 -10.92 13.33
N VAL A 222 5.69 -10.52 13.63
CA VAL A 222 4.77 -11.34 14.44
C VAL A 222 4.60 -12.72 13.80
N ARG A 223 4.36 -12.76 12.48
CA ARG A 223 4.28 -14.01 11.72
C ARG A 223 5.56 -14.86 11.85
N TYR A 224 6.73 -14.22 11.87
CA TYR A 224 8.01 -14.89 12.09
C TYR A 224 8.13 -15.48 13.48
N ALA A 225 7.80 -14.70 14.52
CA ALA A 225 7.82 -15.15 15.89
C ALA A 225 6.89 -16.36 16.11
N LEU A 226 5.66 -16.30 15.61
CA LEU A 226 4.69 -17.40 15.72
C LEU A 226 5.20 -18.69 15.05
N TRP A 227 5.82 -18.56 13.87
CA TRP A 227 6.42 -19.72 13.21
C TRP A 227 7.61 -20.29 13.98
N ARG A 228 8.52 -19.44 14.47
CA ARG A 228 9.71 -19.85 15.23
C ARG A 228 9.33 -20.55 16.54
N LEU A 229 8.24 -20.11 17.17
CA LEU A 229 7.68 -20.70 18.38
C LEU A 229 6.87 -21.99 18.13
N GLY A 230 6.71 -22.41 16.87
CA GLY A 230 5.93 -23.61 16.53
C GLY A 230 4.42 -23.47 16.79
N VAL A 231 3.90 -22.23 16.79
CA VAL A 231 2.50 -21.96 17.12
C VAL A 231 1.57 -22.60 16.08
N GLN A 232 0.54 -23.29 16.57
CA GLN A 232 -0.48 -23.90 15.71
C GLN A 232 -1.30 -22.83 14.96
N ARG A 233 -1.76 -23.17 13.75
CA ARG A 233 -2.49 -22.24 12.87
C ARG A 233 -3.75 -21.64 13.50
N PHE A 234 -4.44 -22.39 14.36
CA PHE A 234 -5.60 -21.89 15.09
C PHE A 234 -5.24 -20.75 16.04
N LEU A 235 -4.16 -20.90 16.81
CA LEU A 235 -3.72 -19.86 17.75
C LEU A 235 -3.18 -18.63 17.02
N GLU A 236 -2.52 -18.81 15.87
CA GLU A 236 -2.16 -17.71 14.97
C GLU A 236 -3.39 -16.90 14.53
N LEU A 237 -4.50 -17.56 14.19
CA LEU A 237 -5.75 -16.88 13.83
C LEU A 237 -6.33 -16.08 15.00
N VAL A 238 -6.31 -16.64 16.22
CA VAL A 238 -6.78 -15.95 17.43
C VAL A 238 -5.95 -14.69 17.71
N ILE A 239 -4.62 -14.75 17.53
CA ILE A 239 -3.74 -13.60 17.72
C ILE A 239 -4.05 -12.50 16.70
N TYR A 240 -4.24 -12.85 15.42
CA TYR A 240 -4.65 -11.86 14.42
C TYR A 240 -6.05 -11.28 14.68
N ALA A 241 -7.00 -12.10 15.15
CA ALA A 241 -8.32 -11.62 15.55
C ALA A 241 -8.23 -10.64 16.72
N LEU A 242 -7.37 -10.91 17.72
CA LEU A 242 -7.14 -10.02 18.85
C LEU A 242 -6.49 -8.70 18.41
N LEU A 243 -5.50 -8.76 17.52
CA LEU A 243 -4.87 -7.56 16.94
C LEU A 243 -5.89 -6.72 16.17
N MET A 244 -6.77 -7.36 15.40
CA MET A 244 -7.83 -6.66 14.67
C MET A 244 -8.85 -6.02 15.62
N PHE A 245 -9.25 -6.73 16.67
CA PHE A 245 -10.22 -6.24 17.66
C PHE A 245 -9.70 -5.05 18.46
N THR A 246 -8.41 -5.03 18.77
CA THR A 246 -7.74 -3.91 19.49
C THR A 246 -7.38 -2.74 18.57
N SER A 247 -7.63 -2.86 17.27
CA SER A 247 -7.57 -1.81 16.23
C SER A 247 -6.43 -0.82 16.42
N GLY A 248 -6.70 0.39 16.93
CA GLY A 248 -5.74 1.50 16.97
C GLY A 248 -4.47 1.21 17.77
N ILE A 249 -4.58 0.56 18.93
CA ILE A 249 -3.40 0.20 19.75
C ILE A 249 -2.54 -0.80 18.98
N SER A 250 -3.16 -1.76 18.30
CA SER A 250 -2.45 -2.74 17.49
C SER A 250 -1.71 -2.13 16.31
N PHE A 251 -2.28 -1.12 15.65
CA PHE A 251 -1.56 -0.39 14.60
C PHE A 251 -0.29 0.28 15.15
N VAL A 252 -0.37 0.93 16.31
CA VAL A 252 0.80 1.56 16.94
C VAL A 252 1.85 0.53 17.33
N ILE A 253 1.44 -0.56 18.00
CA ILE A 253 2.35 -1.64 18.41
C ILE A 253 3.02 -2.27 17.18
N LEU A 254 2.27 -2.59 16.13
CA LEU A 254 2.82 -3.18 14.91
C LEU A 254 3.75 -2.22 14.19
N GLY A 255 3.42 -0.93 14.12
CA GLY A 255 4.31 0.08 13.55
C GLY A 255 5.64 0.18 14.31
N MET A 256 5.59 0.20 15.65
CA MET A 256 6.79 0.19 16.49
C MET A 256 7.60 -1.09 16.33
N LEU A 257 6.95 -2.27 16.32
CA LEU A 257 7.61 -3.55 16.10
C LEU A 257 8.30 -3.60 14.73
N GLY A 258 7.64 -3.10 13.68
CA GLY A 258 8.22 -3.01 12.35
C GLY A 258 9.42 -2.08 12.29
N LEU A 259 9.34 -0.92 12.94
CA LEU A 259 10.47 0.02 13.03
C LEU A 259 11.65 -0.59 13.81
N MET A 260 11.37 -1.28 14.91
CA MET A 260 12.39 -1.90 15.76
C MET A 260 13.06 -3.09 15.05
N ASP A 261 12.33 -3.83 14.21
CA ASP A 261 12.88 -4.90 13.38
C ASP A 261 13.97 -4.42 12.40
N THR A 262 13.93 -3.15 11.97
CA THR A 262 14.98 -2.55 11.13
C THR A 262 16.31 -2.40 11.86
N TRP A 263 16.31 -2.06 13.15
CA TRP A 263 17.53 -1.84 13.93
C TRP A 263 18.11 -3.12 14.51
N PHE A 264 17.26 -4.02 15.00
CA PHE A 264 17.71 -5.18 15.79
C PHE A 264 17.85 -6.48 14.99
N ASP A 265 17.41 -6.51 13.71
CA ASP A 265 17.36 -7.70 12.84
C ASP A 265 17.07 -9.01 13.59
N TRP A 266 15.99 -9.06 14.38
CA TRP A 266 15.65 -10.24 15.17
C TRP A 266 15.41 -11.50 14.33
N ARG A 267 15.19 -11.32 13.03
CA ARG A 267 14.92 -12.37 12.06
C ARG A 267 16.20 -12.90 11.40
N ARG A 268 17.33 -12.22 11.58
CA ARG A 268 18.64 -12.50 10.96
C ARG A 268 18.50 -12.66 9.44
N LEU A 269 17.86 -11.68 8.81
CA LEU A 269 17.58 -11.70 7.36
C LEU A 269 18.63 -10.93 6.55
N GLY A 270 19.50 -10.16 7.19
CA GLY A 270 20.63 -9.50 6.54
C GLY A 270 21.72 -10.49 6.09
N PRO A 271 22.64 -10.08 5.20
CA PRO A 271 23.87 -10.84 4.94
C PRO A 271 24.56 -11.04 6.29
N ALA A 272 25.01 -12.26 6.58
CA ALA A 272 25.84 -12.51 7.75
C ALA A 272 26.96 -11.47 7.75
N GLN A 273 27.07 -10.68 8.82
CA GLN A 273 28.27 -9.90 9.10
C GLN A 273 29.42 -10.90 9.00
N SER A 274 30.17 -10.80 7.91
CA SER A 274 31.35 -11.63 7.69
C SER A 274 32.38 -11.06 8.64
N ASP A 275 32.59 -11.77 9.74
CA ASP A 275 33.80 -11.79 10.57
C ASP A 275 34.77 -10.62 10.34
N GLU A 276 34.40 -9.41 10.74
CA GLU A 276 35.31 -8.27 10.88
C GLU A 276 36.07 -8.38 12.22
N SER A 277 36.61 -9.58 12.49
CA SER A 277 37.43 -9.87 13.68
C SER A 277 38.53 -10.91 13.43
N ALA A 278 38.81 -11.27 12.17
CA ALA A 278 39.83 -12.26 11.83
C ALA A 278 41.11 -11.67 11.22
N ASP A 279 41.30 -10.34 11.20
CA ASP A 279 42.47 -9.69 10.53
C ASP A 279 43.38 -8.89 11.50
N ASP A 280 43.11 -8.91 12.81
CA ASP A 280 43.93 -8.18 13.80
C ASP A 280 44.98 -9.05 14.53
N ASP A 281 45.03 -10.37 14.30
CA ASP A 281 45.92 -11.28 15.06
C ASP A 281 47.12 -11.85 14.25
N GLU A 282 47.34 -11.44 12.98
CA GLU A 282 48.53 -11.87 12.21
C GLU A 282 49.62 -10.77 12.03
N GLN A 283 49.55 -9.66 12.78
CA GLN A 283 50.59 -8.60 12.73
C GLN A 283 51.23 -8.26 14.10
N GLN A 284 51.49 -9.26 14.95
CA GLN A 284 52.41 -9.09 16.10
C GLN A 284 53.46 -10.18 16.19
#